data_AF-A0A7W0H371-F1
#
_entry.id   AF-A0A7W0H371-F1
#
_cell.length_a   1.000
_cell.length_b   1.000
_cell.length_c   1.000
_cell.angle_alpha   90.00
_cell.angle_beta   90.00
_cell.angle_gamma   90.00
#
_symmetry.space_group_name_H-M   'P 1'
#
loop_
_entity.id
_entity.type
_entity.pdbx_description
1 polymer ?
#
loop_
_entity_poly.entity_id
_entity_poly.type
_entity_poly.pdbx_seq_one_letter_code
_entity_poly.pdbx_strand_id
1 'polypeptide(L)'
;MLLNGIATHQGRVRSATRAEFRRSIPILRRASTAATGTGGAASAQLEAIAQCESGGDPTAIGGGGLYRGKYQFSYGTWQSAGGSGDPAAAPEAEQDRRAAALLARDGAGQWPVCGS
;
A
#
# COMPACT_ATOMS: atom_id res chain seq x y z
N MET A 1 -8.24 9.98 -53.86
CA MET A 1 -8.15 10.17 -52.41
C MET A 1 -6.89 9.48 -51.92
N LEU A 2 -6.03 10.24 -51.26
CA LEU A 2 -4.81 9.81 -50.59
C LEU A 2 -5.15 8.99 -49.32
N LEU A 3 -4.12 8.31 -48.79
CA LEU A 3 -3.76 8.04 -47.38
C LEU A 3 -3.32 6.57 -47.23
N ASN A 4 -2.02 6.28 -47.17
CA ASN A 4 -1.21 6.12 -45.94
C ASN A 4 -1.66 4.91 -45.09
N GLY A 5 -0.86 3.99 -44.58
CA GLY A 5 0.59 3.84 -44.46
C GLY A 5 0.87 2.55 -43.67
N ILE A 6 2.01 1.94 -43.94
CA ILE A 6 2.68 0.80 -43.29
C ILE A 6 2.58 0.75 -41.75
N ALA A 7 2.30 -0.45 -41.21
CA ALA A 7 2.69 -0.84 -39.86
C ALA A 7 3.13 -2.31 -39.84
N THR A 8 4.43 -2.52 -40.04
CA THR A 8 5.10 -3.81 -39.82
C THR A 8 5.04 -4.18 -38.33
N HIS A 9 4.27 -5.21 -37.98
CA HIS A 9 4.23 -5.75 -36.62
C HIS A 9 5.23 -6.90 -36.48
N GLN A 10 6.51 -6.57 -36.30
CA GLN A 10 7.54 -7.56 -35.95
C GLN A 10 8.06 -7.22 -34.55
N GLY A 11 7.24 -7.53 -33.54
CA GLY A 11 7.53 -7.40 -32.11
C GLY A 11 8.65 -8.32 -31.63
N ARG A 12 9.84 -8.19 -32.19
CA ARG A 12 11.02 -8.95 -31.79
C ARG A 12 11.74 -8.21 -30.66
N VAL A 13 11.51 -8.65 -29.43
CA VAL A 13 12.37 -8.30 -28.30
C VAL A 13 13.76 -8.93 -28.53
N ARG A 14 14.80 -8.10 -28.62
CA ARG A 14 16.19 -8.59 -28.69
C ARG A 14 16.65 -8.94 -27.28
N SER A 15 17.31 -10.08 -27.10
CA SER A 15 18.00 -10.39 -25.85
C SER A 15 19.12 -9.37 -25.64
N ALA A 16 19.00 -8.52 -24.62
CA ALA A 16 20.01 -7.55 -24.28
C ALA A 16 21.27 -8.25 -23.74
N THR A 17 22.43 -7.76 -24.13
CA THR A 17 23.72 -8.27 -23.63
C THR A 17 23.91 -7.88 -22.16
N ARG A 18 24.77 -8.63 -21.44
CA ARG A 18 25.07 -8.36 -20.01
C ARG A 18 25.63 -6.95 -19.75
N ALA A 19 26.23 -6.32 -20.77
CA ALA A 19 26.72 -4.94 -20.71
C ALA A 19 25.59 -3.90 -20.81
N GLU A 20 24.57 -4.15 -21.63
CA GLU A 20 23.41 -3.27 -21.79
C GLU A 20 22.53 -3.27 -20.54
N PHE A 21 22.27 -4.44 -19.94
CA PHE A 21 21.53 -4.55 -18.69
C PHE A 21 22.18 -3.75 -17.55
N ARG A 22 23.52 -3.75 -17.48
CA ARG A 22 24.28 -3.00 -16.47
C ARG A 22 24.14 -1.47 -16.60
N ARG A 23 23.94 -0.94 -17.81
CA ARG A 23 23.76 0.51 -18.03
C ARG A 23 22.36 1.00 -17.66
N SER A 24 21.37 0.11 -17.61
CA SER A 24 19.99 0.42 -17.23
C SER A 24 19.76 0.39 -15.71
N ILE A 25 20.70 -0.15 -14.92
CA ILE A 25 20.62 -0.25 -13.46
C ILE A 25 20.31 1.08 -12.74
N PRO A 26 20.94 2.24 -13.06
CA PRO A 26 20.63 3.48 -12.36
C PRO A 26 19.22 4.02 -12.64
N ILE A 27 18.66 3.73 -13.83
CA ILE A 27 17.29 4.13 -14.20
C ILE A 27 16.28 3.24 -13.48
N LEU A 28 16.53 1.93 -13.43
CA LEU A 28 15.70 0.98 -12.67
C LEU A 28 15.75 1.25 -11.16
N ARG A 29 16.90 1.64 -10.60
CA ARG A 29 17.02 2.04 -9.18
C ARG A 29 16.12 3.21 -8.79
N ARG A 30 15.87 4.15 -9.71
CA ARG A 30 15.01 5.31 -9.46
C ARG A 30 13.52 4.97 -9.53
N ALA A 31 13.15 3.93 -10.28
CA ALA A 31 11.79 3.40 -10.34
C ALA A 31 11.49 2.42 -9.19
N SER A 32 12.51 1.68 -8.72
CA SER A 32 12.36 0.70 -7.63
C SER A 32 12.17 1.32 -6.25
N THR A 33 12.50 2.60 -6.04
CA THR A 33 12.25 3.29 -4.76
C THR A 33 10.79 3.68 -4.55
N ALA A 34 9.94 3.60 -5.57
CA ALA A 34 8.51 3.93 -5.46
C ALA A 34 7.61 2.70 -5.24
N ALA A 35 8.15 1.48 -5.30
CA ALA A 35 7.35 0.25 -5.29
C ALA A 35 7.85 -0.84 -4.31
N THR A 36 8.58 -0.45 -3.26
CA THR A 36 8.73 -1.32 -2.08
C THR A 36 7.50 -1.17 -1.19
N GLY A 37 6.32 -1.44 -1.77
CA GLY A 37 5.18 -1.89 -1.00
C GLY A 37 5.43 -3.35 -0.66
N THR A 38 6.39 -3.60 0.23
CA THR A 38 6.49 -4.90 0.88
C THR A 38 5.11 -5.10 1.51
N GLY A 39 4.35 -6.09 1.04
CA GLY A 39 3.36 -6.76 1.86
C GLY A 39 4.10 -7.49 2.98
N GLY A 40 4.82 -6.70 3.79
CA GLY A 40 5.64 -7.14 4.88
C GLY A 40 4.73 -7.34 6.06
N ALA A 41 5.02 -8.39 6.82
CA ALA A 41 4.47 -8.55 8.16
C ALA A 41 4.36 -7.19 8.84
N ALA A 42 3.20 -6.91 9.40
CA ALA A 42 2.99 -5.72 10.20
C ALA A 42 4.16 -5.61 11.20
N SER A 43 4.73 -4.41 11.35
CA SER A 43 5.78 -4.20 12.34
C SER A 43 5.25 -4.62 13.71
N ALA A 44 6.12 -5.04 14.63
CA ALA A 44 5.69 -5.39 15.99
C ALA A 44 4.84 -4.29 16.65
N GLN A 45 5.10 -3.02 16.31
CA GLN A 45 4.29 -1.89 16.72
C GLN A 45 2.89 -1.91 16.10
N LEU A 46 2.75 -2.19 14.80
CA LEU A 46 1.43 -2.33 14.16
C LEU A 46 0.64 -3.52 14.70
N GLU A 47 1.30 -4.64 15.00
CA GLU A 47 0.61 -5.76 15.64
C GLU A 47 0.13 -5.40 17.05
N ALA A 48 0.96 -4.71 17.84
CA ALA A 48 0.57 -4.22 19.16
C ALA A 48 -0.62 -3.25 19.08
N ILE A 49 -0.59 -2.32 18.12
CA ILE A 49 -1.71 -1.40 17.85
C ILE A 49 -2.97 -2.20 17.48
N ALA A 50 -2.90 -3.10 16.51
CA ALA A 50 -4.05 -3.89 16.06
C ALA A 50 -4.66 -4.70 17.21
N GLN A 51 -3.81 -5.32 18.04
CA GLN A 51 -4.26 -6.10 19.18
C GLN A 51 -4.95 -5.23 20.24
N CYS A 52 -4.44 -4.03 20.49
CA CYS A 52 -5.04 -3.09 21.44
C CYS A 52 -6.36 -2.50 20.92
N GLU A 53 -6.43 -2.17 19.62
CA GLU A 53 -7.58 -1.49 19.00
C GLU A 53 -8.80 -2.41 18.81
N SER A 54 -8.56 -3.65 18.37
CA SER A 54 -9.64 -4.58 17.99
C SER A 54 -9.41 -6.03 18.43
N GLY A 55 -8.30 -6.33 19.10
CA GLY A 55 -7.85 -7.71 19.25
C GLY A 55 -7.40 -8.35 17.93
N GLY A 56 -7.07 -7.53 16.92
CA GLY A 56 -6.69 -7.98 15.59
C GLY A 56 -7.84 -8.30 14.64
N ASP A 57 -9.10 -8.01 14.99
CA ASP A 57 -10.27 -8.32 14.16
C ASP A 57 -10.43 -7.34 12.98
N PRO A 58 -10.24 -7.78 11.71
CA PRO A 58 -10.36 -6.93 10.54
C PRO A 58 -11.79 -6.48 10.23
N THR A 59 -12.79 -7.06 10.89
CA THR A 59 -14.21 -6.74 10.70
C THR A 59 -14.79 -5.87 11.82
N ALA A 60 -13.98 -5.51 12.82
CA ALA A 60 -14.42 -4.81 14.02
C ALA A 60 -15.17 -3.50 13.72
N ILE A 61 -16.19 -3.23 14.54
CA ILE A 61 -17.02 -2.02 14.47
C ILE A 61 -17.07 -1.40 15.86
N GLY A 62 -16.36 -0.28 16.06
CA GLY A 62 -16.29 0.43 17.33
C GLY A 62 -17.00 1.78 17.34
N GLY A 63 -17.16 2.35 18.54
CA GLY A 63 -17.62 3.74 18.73
C GLY A 63 -18.97 4.04 18.06
N GLY A 64 -19.92 3.11 18.10
CA GLY A 64 -21.22 3.27 17.44
C GLY A 64 -21.15 3.25 15.90
N GLY A 65 -20.08 2.70 15.31
CA GLY A 65 -19.88 2.63 13.86
C GLY A 65 -18.93 3.68 13.29
N LEU A 66 -18.35 4.53 14.13
CA LEU A 66 -17.39 5.56 13.71
C LEU A 66 -16.01 4.99 13.35
N TYR A 67 -15.61 3.90 14.02
CA TYR A 67 -14.30 3.27 13.86
C TYR A 67 -14.44 1.85 13.32
N ARG A 68 -13.64 1.53 12.31
CA ARG A 68 -13.84 0.37 11.44
C ARG A 68 -12.54 -0.42 11.26
N GLY A 69 -12.66 -1.75 11.34
CA GLY A 69 -11.61 -2.70 11.01
C GLY A 69 -10.51 -2.84 12.06
N LYS A 70 -9.46 -3.59 11.70
CA LYS A 70 -8.37 -4.04 12.57
C LYS A 70 -7.69 -2.93 13.36
N TYR A 71 -7.56 -1.76 12.73
CA TYR A 71 -6.89 -0.57 13.28
C TYR A 71 -7.87 0.53 13.70
N GLN A 72 -9.18 0.23 13.72
CA GLN A 72 -10.23 1.14 14.15
C GLN A 72 -10.17 2.49 13.41
N PHE A 73 -10.02 2.42 12.08
CA PHE A 73 -9.97 3.62 11.24
C PHE A 73 -11.30 4.37 11.27
N SER A 74 -11.23 5.69 11.38
CA SER A 74 -12.31 6.54 10.86
C SER A 74 -12.29 6.52 9.33
N TYR A 75 -13.43 6.80 8.70
CA TYR A 75 -13.48 6.96 7.23
C TYR A 75 -12.47 8.01 6.75
N GLY A 76 -12.47 9.22 7.33
CA GLY A 76 -11.58 10.31 6.90
C GLY A 76 -10.10 9.93 6.97
N THR A 77 -9.69 9.24 8.04
CA THR A 77 -8.32 8.73 8.19
C THR A 77 -8.00 7.64 7.17
N TRP A 78 -8.94 6.73 6.91
CA TRP A 78 -8.80 5.70 5.89
C TRP A 78 -8.54 6.30 4.52
N GLN A 79 -9.33 7.33 4.14
CA GLN A 79 -9.14 8.03 2.89
C GLN A 79 -7.82 8.82 2.84
N SER A 80 -7.41 9.43 3.94
CA SER A 80 -6.12 10.14 4.00
C SER A 80 -4.92 9.20 3.87
N ALA A 81 -5.05 7.93 4.31
CA ALA A 81 -4.06 6.87 4.08
C ALA A 81 -4.11 6.28 2.65
N GLY A 82 -5.04 6.76 1.81
CA GLY A 82 -5.24 6.33 0.43
C GLY A 82 -6.17 5.13 0.26
N GLY A 83 -6.90 4.76 1.31
CA GLY A 83 -7.96 3.76 1.26
C GLY A 83 -9.24 4.32 0.62
N SER A 84 -10.09 3.42 0.12
CA SER A 84 -11.41 3.76 -0.42
C SER A 84 -12.48 2.87 0.19
N GLY A 85 -13.73 3.34 0.20
CA GLY A 85 -14.84 2.57 0.76
C GLY A 85 -14.78 2.41 2.28
N ASP A 86 -15.36 1.32 2.78
CA ASP A 86 -15.43 0.98 4.20
C ASP A 86 -14.17 0.23 4.65
N PRO A 87 -13.44 0.71 5.68
CA PRO A 87 -12.23 0.05 6.16
C PRO A 87 -12.48 -1.39 6.62
N ALA A 88 -13.60 -1.66 7.29
CA ALA A 88 -13.94 -3.00 7.78
C ALA A 88 -14.36 -3.97 6.66
N ALA A 89 -14.67 -3.45 5.46
CA ALA A 89 -14.95 -4.25 4.28
C ALA A 89 -13.70 -4.47 3.41
N ALA A 90 -12.60 -3.76 3.69
CA ALA A 90 -11.34 -3.92 2.96
C ALA A 90 -10.64 -5.21 3.38
N PRO A 91 -9.91 -5.89 2.47
CA PRO A 91 -9.06 -7.02 2.83
C PRO A 91 -8.10 -6.65 3.97
N GLU A 92 -7.86 -7.56 4.91
CA GLU A 92 -6.97 -7.30 6.05
C GLU A 92 -5.59 -6.77 5.62
N ALA A 93 -4.99 -7.37 4.58
CA ALA A 93 -3.71 -6.93 4.04
C ALA A 93 -3.72 -5.48 3.50
N GLU A 94 -4.89 -4.99 3.06
CA GLU A 94 -5.05 -3.58 2.70
C GLU A 94 -5.11 -2.72 3.96
N GLN A 95 -5.83 -3.15 5.00
CA GLN A 95 -5.86 -2.45 6.29
C GLN A 95 -4.45 -2.31 6.89
N ASP A 96 -3.68 -3.40 6.90
CA ASP A 96 -2.28 -3.41 7.35
C ASP A 96 -1.42 -2.43 6.54
N ARG A 97 -1.60 -2.41 5.21
CA ARG A 97 -0.86 -1.51 4.32
C ARG A 97 -1.18 -0.05 4.59
N ARG A 98 -2.46 0.29 4.80
CA ARG A 98 -2.87 1.66 5.11
C ARG A 98 -2.40 2.09 6.50
N ALA A 99 -2.45 1.20 7.48
CA ALA A 99 -1.91 1.46 8.81
C ALA A 99 -0.40 1.68 8.78
N ALA A 100 0.35 0.85 8.02
CA ALA A 100 1.79 1.04 7.83
C ALA A 100 2.12 2.37 7.14
N ALA A 101 1.39 2.74 6.09
CA ALA A 101 1.58 4.01 5.41
C ALA A 101 1.31 5.20 6.34
N LEU A 102 0.26 5.11 7.15
CA LEU A 102 -0.12 6.14 8.10
C LEU A 102 0.90 6.27 9.24
N LEU A 103 1.32 5.14 9.82
CA LEU A 103 2.35 5.09 10.87
C LEU A 103 3.68 5.65 10.39
N ALA A 104 4.09 5.33 9.16
CA ALA A 104 5.33 5.85 8.58
C ALA A 104 5.27 7.36 8.30
N ARG A 105 4.08 7.88 7.95
CA ARG A 105 3.88 9.29 7.61
C ARG A 105 3.72 10.17 8.86
N ASP A 106 2.89 9.74 9.80
CA ASP A 106 2.37 10.57 10.88
C ASP A 106 2.82 10.08 12.27
N GLY A 107 3.54 8.94 12.33
CA GLY A 107 3.82 8.26 13.59
C GLY A 107 2.56 7.65 14.20
N ALA A 108 2.63 7.29 15.48
CA ALA A 108 1.55 6.58 16.17
C ALA A 108 0.42 7.50 16.69
N GLY A 109 0.44 8.80 16.36
CA GLY A 109 -0.50 9.79 16.89
C GLY A 109 -1.97 9.52 16.54
N GLN A 110 -2.22 8.70 15.53
CA GLN A 110 -3.57 8.25 15.16
C GLN A 110 -4.14 7.19 16.11
N TRP A 111 -3.30 6.62 16.97
CA TRP A 111 -3.63 5.64 17.99
C TRP A 111 -3.13 6.13 19.36
N PRO A 112 -3.73 7.20 19.93
CA PRO A 112 -3.16 7.88 21.11
C PRO A 112 -3.11 7.02 22.38
N VAL A 113 -3.92 5.96 22.45
CA VAL A 113 -3.93 5.00 23.57
C VAL A 113 -3.14 3.75 23.24
N CYS A 114 -3.27 3.26 22.01
CA CYS A 114 -2.70 1.97 21.59
C CYS A 114 -1.35 2.07 20.86
N GLY A 115 -0.86 3.29 20.61
CA GLY A 115 0.32 3.57 19.81
C GLY A 115 1.66 3.60 20.56
N SER A 116 1.64 3.43 21.90
CA SER A 116 2.81 3.54 22.79
C SER A 116 3.43 2.20 23.14
#